data_AF-A0A8T5M2S2-F1
#
_entry.id   AF-A0A8T5M2S2-F1
#
_cell.length_a   1.000
_cell.length_b   1.000
_cell.length_c   1.000
_cell.angle_alpha   90.00
_cell.angle_beta   90.00
_cell.angle_gamma   90.00
#
_symmetry.space_group_name_H-M   'P 1'
#
loop_
_entity.id
_entity.type
_entity.pdbx_description
1 polymer ?
#
loop_
_entity_poly.entity_id
_entity_poly.type
_entity_poly.pdbx_seq_one_letter_code
_entity_poly.pdbx_strand_id
1 'polypeptide(L)'
;MKILLVMFMAMFVLATAVSATAPSFSVDLHGDDVDCYADGYEFAGGLTGWGVPAMAGGYYGGQDYETFCLLIEPGDCTMGASTASVDVTATHTTNIVTIRYLDGISGADSFDAYVDGEFIGTVEAVDTGSEDWKEETFALPRTYEIGETLTIELEALGPVWDGCANWGQVAIDHIDFCFDPEIPEFSTTAALVAMVGGLAGLVLLRRKH
;
A
#
# COMPACT_ATOMS: atom_id res chain seq x y z
N MET A 1 -69.56 19.86 8.71
CA MET A 1 -68.59 20.06 7.61
C MET A 1 -67.36 20.73 8.23
N LYS A 2 -66.25 20.10 8.63
CA LYS A 2 -65.45 18.96 8.12
C LYS A 2 -64.99 19.12 6.67
N ILE A 3 -64.06 20.06 6.45
CA ILE A 3 -63.00 19.91 5.44
C ILE A 3 -61.72 20.43 6.10
N LEU A 4 -60.96 19.49 6.67
CA LEU A 4 -59.61 19.64 7.18
C LEU A 4 -58.77 18.80 6.22
N LEU A 5 -58.25 19.40 5.14
CA LEU A 5 -57.34 18.72 4.22
C LEU A 5 -55.92 19.11 4.59
N VAL A 6 -55.28 18.16 5.24
CA VAL A 6 -53.91 18.12 5.75
C VAL A 6 -52.92 18.50 4.65
N MET A 7 -52.24 19.64 4.80
CA MET A 7 -51.00 19.94 4.09
C MET A 7 -49.92 18.96 4.60
N PHE A 8 -49.68 17.89 3.87
CA PHE A 8 -48.48 17.06 4.00
C PHE A 8 -47.31 17.87 3.45
N MET A 9 -46.73 18.73 4.30
CA MET A 9 -45.46 19.38 4.04
C MET A 9 -44.38 18.31 4.23
N ALA A 10 -44.05 17.62 3.14
CA ALA A 10 -42.91 16.71 3.06
C ALA A 10 -41.64 17.54 3.26
N MET A 11 -41.21 17.65 4.51
CA MET A 11 -39.94 18.24 4.90
C MET A 11 -38.86 17.24 4.49
N PHE A 12 -38.43 17.35 3.24
CA PHE A 12 -37.27 16.66 2.70
C PHE A 12 -36.05 17.30 3.37
N VAL A 13 -35.63 16.75 4.52
CA VAL A 13 -34.36 17.09 5.14
C VAL A 13 -33.28 16.50 4.26
N LEU A 14 -32.78 17.32 3.33
CA LEU A 14 -31.59 17.00 2.56
C LEU A 14 -30.41 17.05 3.53
N ALA A 15 -30.11 15.90 4.14
CA ALA A 15 -28.89 15.75 4.93
C ALA A 15 -27.72 15.85 3.96
N THR A 16 -27.11 17.04 3.89
CA THR A 16 -25.81 17.21 3.27
C THR A 16 -24.82 16.42 4.12
N ALA A 17 -24.49 15.20 3.69
CA ALA A 17 -23.38 14.47 4.25
C ALA A 17 -22.11 15.29 3.95
N VAL A 18 -21.62 15.98 4.97
CA VAL A 18 -20.26 16.50 4.94
C VAL A 18 -19.37 15.27 5.10
N SER A 19 -18.83 14.77 3.99
CA SER A 19 -17.76 13.78 4.04
C SER A 19 -16.58 14.46 4.70
N ALA A 20 -16.32 14.11 5.96
CA ALA A 20 -15.08 14.50 6.61
C ALA A 20 -13.97 13.67 5.95
N THR A 21 -12.98 14.34 5.38
CA THR A 21 -11.75 13.66 4.92
C THR A 21 -11.15 12.95 6.12
N ALA A 22 -10.92 11.64 5.99
CA ALA A 22 -10.26 10.87 7.03
C ALA A 22 -8.85 11.43 7.27
N PRO A 23 -8.35 11.40 8.52
CA PRO A 23 -6.96 11.75 8.77
C PRO A 23 -6.06 10.78 7.98
N SER A 24 -5.04 11.34 7.34
CA SER A 24 -3.97 10.59 6.68
C SER A 24 -2.62 11.16 7.07
N PHE A 25 -1.59 10.34 6.95
CA PHE A 25 -0.21 10.78 6.99
C PHE A 25 0.58 10.10 5.87
N SER A 26 1.62 10.76 5.40
CA SER A 26 2.45 10.28 4.31
C SER A 26 3.85 9.99 4.83
N VAL A 27 4.44 8.90 4.36
CA VAL A 27 5.88 8.71 4.37
C VAL A 27 6.35 9.08 2.97
N ASP A 28 6.78 10.32 2.84
CA ASP A 28 7.52 10.80 1.69
C ASP A 28 8.90 10.15 1.73
N LEU A 29 9.29 9.41 0.67
CA LEU A 29 10.59 8.76 0.60
C LEU A 29 11.72 9.71 0.13
N HIS A 30 11.40 11.00 -0.11
CA HIS A 30 12.28 12.03 -0.68
C HIS A 30 12.27 13.38 0.06
N GLY A 31 11.37 13.56 1.02
CA GLY A 31 11.26 14.79 1.79
C GLY A 31 12.46 15.00 2.73
N ASP A 32 12.55 16.18 3.36
CA ASP A 32 13.58 16.57 4.35
C ASP A 32 13.81 15.55 5.50
N ASP A 33 12.95 14.53 5.62
CA ASP A 33 13.03 13.46 6.60
C ASP A 33 13.48 12.09 6.01
N VAL A 34 13.23 11.75 4.74
CA VAL A 34 13.65 10.47 4.13
C VAL A 34 14.42 10.78 2.86
N ASP A 35 15.73 10.57 2.87
CA ASP A 35 16.57 10.79 1.70
C ASP A 35 17.21 9.47 1.27
N CYS A 36 16.76 8.90 0.15
CA CYS A 36 17.43 7.76 -0.47
C CYS A 36 18.86 8.08 -0.92
N TYR A 37 19.27 9.36 -0.94
CA TYR A 37 20.61 9.81 -1.32
C TYR A 37 21.58 10.00 -0.15
N ALA A 38 21.15 9.84 1.10
CA ALA A 38 22.05 10.06 2.23
C ALA A 38 22.91 8.81 2.50
N ASP A 39 24.18 8.86 2.08
CA ASP A 39 25.28 8.03 2.55
C ASP A 39 25.58 8.31 4.04
N GLY A 40 24.63 7.89 4.87
CA GLY A 40 24.63 7.95 6.32
C GLY A 40 24.04 9.23 6.89
N TYR A 41 22.72 9.28 7.12
CA TYR A 41 22.13 9.87 8.33
C TYR A 41 20.72 9.32 8.62
N GLU A 42 20.62 8.80 9.85
CA GLU A 42 19.52 8.62 10.81
C GLU A 42 18.08 8.94 10.37
N PHE A 43 17.41 7.96 9.77
CA PHE A 43 15.96 7.84 9.93
C PHE A 43 15.64 7.25 11.32
N ALA A 44 14.61 7.77 11.99
CA ALA A 44 14.04 7.10 13.15
C ALA A 44 13.32 5.78 12.78
N GLY A 45 13.19 5.47 11.48
CA GLY A 45 12.44 4.33 10.93
C GLY A 45 13.18 3.46 9.90
N GLY A 46 14.52 3.38 9.94
CA GLY A 46 15.28 2.26 9.34
C GLY A 46 14.95 1.84 7.90
N LEU A 47 15.10 2.72 6.91
CA LEU A 47 15.11 2.30 5.50
C LEU A 47 16.17 1.21 5.27
N THR A 48 15.78 0.10 4.65
CA THR A 48 16.68 -1.02 4.34
C THR A 48 16.43 -1.51 2.91
N GLY A 49 17.49 -1.71 2.12
CA GLY A 49 17.38 -2.33 0.78
C GLY A 49 16.90 -1.42 -0.35
N TRP A 50 16.65 -0.13 -0.09
CA TRP A 50 16.26 0.82 -1.13
C TRP A 50 17.45 1.22 -2.02
N GLY A 51 17.21 1.19 -3.32
CA GLY A 51 18.11 1.63 -4.37
C GLY A 51 17.93 3.08 -4.76
N VAL A 52 18.99 3.66 -5.33
CA VAL A 52 19.01 5.05 -5.80
C VAL A 52 18.89 5.10 -7.33
N PRO A 53 18.10 6.02 -7.90
CA PRO A 53 18.01 6.23 -9.34
C PRO A 53 19.35 6.49 -10.03
N ALA A 54 19.48 6.01 -11.28
CA ALA A 54 20.77 5.78 -11.93
C ALA A 54 21.56 7.03 -12.30
N MET A 55 20.84 8.11 -12.59
CA MET A 55 21.42 9.24 -13.27
C MET A 55 20.83 10.53 -12.76
N ALA A 56 21.71 11.39 -12.27
CA ALA A 56 21.41 12.79 -12.14
C ALA A 56 20.96 13.37 -13.50
N GLY A 57 19.68 13.74 -13.58
CA GLY A 57 19.03 14.26 -14.79
C GLY A 57 18.25 13.25 -15.64
N GLY A 58 18.08 12.00 -15.19
CA GLY A 58 17.08 11.07 -15.73
C GLY A 58 15.65 11.48 -15.32
N TYR A 59 14.66 11.15 -16.14
CA TYR A 59 13.24 11.37 -15.82
C TYR A 59 12.52 10.03 -15.79
N TYR A 60 11.71 9.82 -14.75
CA TYR A 60 10.90 8.63 -14.56
C TYR A 60 9.43 9.07 -14.51
N GLY A 61 8.67 8.81 -15.58
CA GLY A 61 7.31 9.32 -15.71
C GLY A 61 7.22 10.84 -15.62
N GLY A 62 8.29 11.54 -16.03
CA GLY A 62 8.39 13.00 -15.95
C GLY A 62 8.70 13.58 -14.57
N GLN A 63 8.96 12.74 -13.57
CA GLN A 63 9.50 13.17 -12.27
C GLN A 63 11.03 13.23 -12.29
N ASP A 64 11.59 14.14 -11.50
CA ASP A 64 13.05 14.25 -11.31
C ASP A 64 13.55 13.05 -10.51
N TYR A 65 14.77 12.59 -10.80
CA TYR A 65 15.37 11.41 -10.16
C TYR A 65 15.48 11.52 -8.62
N GLU A 66 15.40 12.71 -8.04
CA GLU A 66 15.47 12.98 -6.59
C GLU A 66 14.11 12.84 -5.87
N THR A 67 13.08 12.29 -6.51
CA THR A 67 11.71 12.23 -5.94
C THR A 67 11.12 10.83 -5.84
N PHE A 68 11.90 9.77 -6.07
CA PHE A 68 11.48 8.37 -5.87
C PHE A 68 12.68 7.44 -5.56
N CYS A 69 12.41 6.33 -4.88
CA CYS A 69 13.40 5.29 -4.58
C CYS A 69 13.13 4.05 -5.44
N LEU A 70 14.12 3.17 -5.57
CA LEU A 70 14.00 1.95 -6.38
C LEU A 70 14.04 0.70 -5.50
N LEU A 71 13.29 -0.35 -5.87
CA LEU A 71 13.49 -1.67 -5.23
C LEU A 71 14.72 -2.39 -5.80
N ILE A 72 15.05 -2.15 -7.07
CA ILE A 72 16.24 -2.68 -7.72
C ILE A 72 17.07 -1.51 -8.21
N GLU A 73 18.25 -1.32 -7.63
CA GLU A 73 19.13 -0.25 -8.06
C GLU A 73 19.77 -0.54 -9.43
N PRO A 74 20.06 0.51 -10.20
CA PRO A 74 20.80 0.40 -11.44
C PRO A 74 22.17 -0.24 -11.20
N GLY A 75 22.47 -1.29 -11.96
CA GLY A 75 23.72 -2.04 -11.83
C GLY A 75 23.65 -3.25 -10.91
N ASP A 76 22.66 -3.33 -9.99
CA ASP A 76 22.39 -4.52 -9.17
C ASP A 76 21.25 -5.39 -9.73
N CYS A 77 21.12 -5.36 -11.04
CA CYS A 77 20.08 -6.02 -11.81
C CYS A 77 20.33 -7.52 -11.95
N THR A 78 20.37 -8.21 -10.82
CA THR A 78 20.52 -9.66 -10.73
C THR A 78 19.15 -10.33 -10.70
N MET A 79 19.04 -11.52 -11.30
CA MET A 79 17.78 -12.28 -11.21
C MET A 79 17.56 -12.74 -9.77
N GLY A 80 16.52 -12.21 -9.14
CA GLY A 80 16.08 -12.55 -7.79
C GLY A 80 15.10 -11.50 -7.31
N ALA A 81 14.26 -11.87 -6.34
CA ALA A 81 13.46 -10.90 -5.64
C ALA A 81 14.39 -9.92 -4.90
N SER A 82 14.26 -8.63 -5.18
CA SER A 82 14.88 -7.58 -4.37
C SER A 82 13.84 -7.07 -3.40
N THR A 83 14.21 -6.98 -2.13
CA THR A 83 13.34 -6.54 -1.05
C THR A 83 13.83 -5.21 -0.52
N ALA A 84 12.92 -4.25 -0.35
CA ALA A 84 13.19 -3.03 0.40
C ALA A 84 12.13 -2.85 1.49
N SER A 85 12.53 -2.32 2.63
CA SER A 85 11.64 -2.11 3.77
C SER A 85 11.82 -0.75 4.42
N VAL A 86 10.77 -0.30 5.12
CA VAL A 86 10.75 0.93 5.91
C VAL A 86 9.94 0.71 7.19
N ASP A 87 10.49 1.12 8.33
CA ASP A 87 9.75 1.17 9.59
C ASP A 87 9.05 2.53 9.71
N VAL A 88 7.76 2.49 10.01
CA VAL A 88 6.91 3.67 10.07
C VAL A 88 6.21 3.71 11.43
N THR A 89 6.37 4.82 12.16
CA THR A 89 5.60 5.04 13.39
C THR A 89 4.31 5.76 13.05
N ALA A 90 3.18 5.13 13.35
CA ALA A 90 1.86 5.66 13.07
C ALA A 90 1.62 6.97 13.85
N THR A 91 1.40 8.07 13.13
CA THR A 91 1.07 9.38 13.73
C THR A 91 -0.43 9.56 13.94
N HIS A 92 -1.22 8.73 13.27
CA HIS A 92 -2.68 8.63 13.34
C HIS A 92 -3.04 7.14 13.37
N THR A 93 -4.21 6.79 13.91
CA THR A 93 -4.77 5.45 13.73
C THR A 93 -4.93 5.18 12.23
N THR A 94 -4.55 4.00 11.75
CA THR A 94 -4.56 3.64 10.31
C THR A 94 -4.90 2.17 10.10
N ASN A 95 -5.61 1.86 9.02
CA ASN A 95 -5.96 0.50 8.60
C ASN A 95 -5.85 0.31 7.06
N ILE A 96 -5.29 1.30 6.37
CA ILE A 96 -5.06 1.30 4.93
C ILE A 96 -3.65 1.84 4.66
N VAL A 97 -3.00 1.26 3.66
CA VAL A 97 -1.81 1.82 3.03
C VAL A 97 -2.06 2.04 1.54
N THR A 98 -1.62 3.18 1.00
CA THR A 98 -1.59 3.48 -0.42
C THR A 98 -0.14 3.65 -0.84
N ILE A 99 0.28 2.95 -1.89
CA ILE A 99 1.65 3.02 -2.41
C ILE A 99 1.59 3.69 -3.77
N ARG A 100 2.35 4.78 -3.94
CA ARG A 100 2.52 5.43 -5.23
C ARG A 100 3.78 4.91 -5.93
N TYR A 101 3.60 4.34 -7.11
CA TYR A 101 4.65 3.68 -7.88
C TYR A 101 4.61 4.09 -9.35
N LEU A 102 5.75 3.92 -10.04
CA LEU A 102 5.81 4.09 -11.48
C LEU A 102 5.48 2.77 -12.18
N ASP A 103 4.41 2.80 -12.97
CA ASP A 103 4.19 1.78 -14.00
C ASP A 103 5.02 2.17 -15.23
N GLY A 104 6.22 1.60 -15.31
CA GLY A 104 7.19 1.90 -16.35
C GLY A 104 6.92 1.18 -17.66
N ILE A 105 7.64 1.58 -18.71
CA ILE A 105 7.59 0.92 -20.02
C ILE A 105 8.17 -0.51 -20.02
N SER A 106 8.72 -0.95 -18.90
CA SER A 106 9.42 -2.22 -18.79
C SER A 106 8.46 -3.42 -18.82
N GLY A 107 7.22 -3.23 -18.38
CA GLY A 107 6.28 -4.32 -18.09
C GLY A 107 6.77 -5.27 -16.99
N ALA A 108 7.77 -4.86 -16.20
CA ALA A 108 8.44 -5.64 -15.16
C ALA A 108 8.37 -4.97 -13.78
N ASP A 109 7.59 -3.89 -13.63
CA ASP A 109 7.48 -3.12 -12.38
C ASP A 109 6.48 -3.73 -11.37
N SER A 110 6.37 -5.06 -11.35
CA SER A 110 5.48 -5.78 -10.42
C SER A 110 6.14 -5.92 -9.05
N PHE A 111 5.36 -5.90 -7.98
CA PHE A 111 5.87 -6.14 -6.63
C PHE A 111 4.80 -6.72 -5.69
N ASP A 112 5.24 -7.53 -4.72
CA ASP A 112 4.45 -7.92 -3.57
C ASP A 112 4.65 -6.92 -2.42
N ALA A 113 3.60 -6.66 -1.65
CA ALA A 113 3.63 -5.79 -0.49
C ALA A 113 3.29 -6.57 0.79
N TYR A 114 4.05 -6.28 1.84
CA TYR A 114 3.92 -6.90 3.16
C TYR A 114 3.92 -5.84 4.25
N VAL A 115 3.20 -6.12 5.35
CA VAL A 115 3.21 -5.31 6.58
C VAL A 115 3.51 -6.23 7.75
N ASP A 116 4.57 -5.94 8.51
CA ASP A 116 5.07 -6.78 9.62
C ASP A 116 5.28 -8.25 9.20
N GLY A 117 5.66 -8.47 7.94
CA GLY A 117 5.85 -9.80 7.33
C GLY A 117 4.55 -10.51 6.90
N GLU A 118 3.39 -9.87 7.02
CA GLU A 118 2.13 -10.38 6.48
C GLU A 118 1.85 -9.81 5.08
N PHE A 119 1.60 -10.69 4.12
CA PHE A 119 1.27 -10.32 2.74
C PHE A 119 -0.07 -9.58 2.67
N ILE A 120 -0.07 -8.39 2.07
CA ILE A 120 -1.25 -7.53 1.92
C ILE A 120 -1.75 -7.40 0.47
N GLY A 121 -0.90 -7.70 -0.52
CA GLY A 121 -1.31 -7.74 -1.91
C GLY A 121 -0.15 -7.66 -2.90
N THR A 122 -0.51 -7.78 -4.18
CA THR A 122 0.41 -7.72 -5.33
C THR A 122 0.01 -6.56 -6.23
N VAL A 123 0.99 -5.77 -6.65
CA VAL A 123 0.89 -4.87 -7.80
C VAL A 123 1.41 -5.59 -9.03
N GLU A 124 0.56 -5.75 -10.03
CA GLU A 124 0.93 -6.34 -11.31
C GLU A 124 1.33 -5.23 -12.29
N ALA A 125 2.47 -5.41 -12.97
CA ALA A 125 2.92 -4.48 -14.00
C ALA A 125 1.95 -4.50 -15.18
N VAL A 126 1.70 -3.31 -15.74
CA VAL A 126 0.87 -3.17 -16.93
C VAL A 126 1.69 -2.47 -18.00
N ASP A 127 2.13 -3.20 -19.02
CA ASP A 127 2.77 -2.54 -20.16
C ASP A 127 1.75 -1.67 -20.90
N THR A 128 1.82 -0.36 -20.64
CA THR A 128 1.00 0.65 -21.31
C THR A 128 1.72 1.33 -22.48
N GLY A 129 3.00 1.02 -22.71
CA GLY A 129 3.86 1.75 -23.65
C GLY A 129 4.16 3.20 -23.25
N SER A 130 3.80 3.59 -22.03
CA SER A 130 4.07 4.89 -21.41
C SER A 130 4.50 4.71 -19.96
N GLU A 131 5.16 5.71 -19.40
CA GLU A 131 5.44 5.77 -17.96
C GLU A 131 4.33 6.56 -17.27
N ASP A 132 3.67 5.96 -16.28
CA ASP A 132 2.59 6.60 -15.51
C ASP A 132 2.75 6.35 -14.01
N TRP A 133 2.56 7.39 -13.21
CA TRP A 133 2.60 7.28 -11.76
C TRP A 133 1.22 6.88 -11.24
N LYS A 134 1.13 5.68 -10.66
CA LYS A 134 -0.10 5.07 -10.18
C LYS A 134 -0.09 4.92 -8.67
N GLU A 135 -1.27 4.75 -8.11
CA GLU A 135 -1.50 4.46 -6.70
C GLU A 135 -2.23 3.12 -6.59
N GLU A 136 -1.76 2.24 -5.68
CA GLU A 136 -2.49 1.05 -5.29
C GLU A 136 -2.77 1.09 -3.79
N THR A 137 -3.99 0.73 -3.39
CA THR A 137 -4.45 0.81 -2.00
C THR A 137 -4.73 -0.58 -1.45
N PHE A 138 -4.14 -0.88 -0.29
CA PHE A 138 -4.29 -2.15 0.41
C PHE A 138 -4.89 -1.94 1.80
N ALA A 139 -5.70 -2.91 2.21
CA ALA A 139 -6.10 -3.01 3.61
C ALA A 139 -4.93 -3.55 4.44
N LEU A 140 -4.67 -2.93 5.59
CA LEU A 140 -3.69 -3.45 6.55
C LEU A 140 -4.23 -4.71 7.24
N PRO A 141 -3.36 -5.63 7.69
CA PRO A 141 -3.79 -6.87 8.34
C PRO A 141 -4.53 -6.61 9.67
N ARG A 142 -4.27 -5.44 10.27
CA ARG A 142 -4.94 -4.92 11.45
C ARG A 142 -4.94 -3.39 11.43
N THR A 143 -5.70 -2.79 12.32
CA THR A 143 -5.54 -1.38 12.65
C THR A 143 -4.26 -1.17 13.46
N TYR A 144 -3.50 -0.14 13.11
CA TYR A 144 -2.36 0.34 13.87
C TYR A 144 -2.75 1.63 14.59
N GLU A 145 -2.48 1.68 15.88
CA GLU A 145 -2.78 2.83 16.73
C GLU A 145 -1.63 3.84 16.76
N ILE A 146 -1.94 5.07 17.16
CA ILE A 146 -0.95 6.14 17.28
C ILE A 146 0.23 5.70 18.16
N GLY A 147 1.44 5.84 17.63
CA GLY A 147 2.69 5.50 18.31
C GLY A 147 3.14 4.04 18.13
N GLU A 148 2.34 3.17 17.50
CA GLU A 148 2.83 1.87 17.06
C GLU A 148 3.77 2.02 15.85
N THR A 149 4.80 1.19 15.79
CA THR A 149 5.67 1.07 14.62
C THR A 149 5.24 -0.16 13.83
N LEU A 150 5.19 0.00 12.51
CA LEU A 150 4.95 -1.06 11.54
C LEU A 150 6.08 -1.08 10.50
N THR A 151 6.40 -2.25 9.96
CA THR A 151 7.37 -2.39 8.87
C THR A 151 6.63 -2.65 7.57
N ILE A 152 6.77 -1.77 6.58
CA ILE A 152 6.37 -2.06 5.20
C ILE A 152 7.55 -2.68 4.48
N GLU A 153 7.35 -3.82 3.85
CA GLU A 153 8.32 -4.48 2.99
C GLU A 153 7.71 -4.65 1.59
N LEU A 154 8.48 -4.30 0.57
CA LEU A 154 8.13 -4.47 -0.83
C LEU A 154 9.13 -5.41 -1.49
N GLU A 155 8.61 -6.38 -2.23
CA GLU A 155 9.40 -7.40 -2.92
C GLU A 155 9.18 -7.28 -4.43
N ALA A 156 10.21 -6.88 -5.17
CA ALA A 156 10.15 -6.82 -6.63
C ALA A 156 9.93 -8.21 -7.23
N LEU A 157 8.98 -8.30 -8.16
CA LEU A 157 8.60 -9.54 -8.82
C LEU A 157 9.02 -9.57 -10.29
N GLY A 158 9.07 -10.79 -10.82
CA GLY A 158 9.28 -11.02 -12.25
C GLY A 158 10.74 -10.96 -12.70
N PRO A 159 10.98 -11.06 -14.01
CA PRO A 159 12.32 -10.97 -14.57
C PRO A 159 12.84 -9.54 -14.56
N VAL A 160 14.16 -9.41 -14.45
CA VAL A 160 14.87 -8.15 -14.69
C VAL A 160 14.70 -7.75 -16.16
N TRP A 161 14.26 -6.51 -16.41
CA TRP A 161 14.15 -5.99 -17.79
C TRP A 161 15.51 -5.58 -18.37
N ASP A 162 15.62 -5.57 -19.70
CA ASP A 162 16.87 -5.29 -20.42
C ASP A 162 17.46 -3.90 -20.08
N GLY A 163 16.63 -2.94 -19.66
CA GLY A 163 17.02 -1.58 -19.28
C GLY A 163 17.50 -1.44 -17.83
N CYS A 164 17.31 -2.46 -16.98
CA CYS A 164 17.52 -2.33 -15.55
C CYS A 164 18.93 -1.84 -15.20
N ALA A 165 19.98 -2.36 -15.87
CA ALA A 165 21.35 -1.97 -15.53
C ALA A 165 21.61 -0.45 -15.63
N ASN A 166 20.80 0.26 -16.43
CA ASN A 166 20.90 1.71 -16.60
C ASN A 166 19.85 2.51 -15.83
N TRP A 167 18.76 1.88 -15.38
CA TRP A 167 17.57 2.59 -14.88
C TRP A 167 16.98 1.99 -13.60
N GLY A 168 17.48 0.84 -13.14
CA GLY A 168 16.87 0.08 -12.06
C GLY A 168 15.49 -0.45 -12.44
N GLN A 169 14.69 -0.84 -11.45
CA GLN A 169 13.35 -1.38 -11.63
C GLN A 169 12.50 -1.15 -10.37
N VAL A 170 11.18 -0.97 -10.57
CA VAL A 170 10.18 -0.60 -9.55
C VAL A 170 10.55 0.70 -8.82
N ALA A 171 10.02 1.82 -9.31
CA ALA A 171 10.15 3.11 -8.65
C ALA A 171 8.97 3.41 -7.72
N ILE A 172 9.27 3.77 -6.47
CA ILE A 172 8.30 4.12 -5.43
C ILE A 172 8.53 5.57 -5.01
N ASP A 173 7.47 6.39 -5.13
CA ASP A 173 7.48 7.82 -4.78
C ASP A 173 7.22 7.98 -3.27
N HIS A 174 6.03 7.55 -2.82
CA HIS A 174 5.65 7.64 -1.41
C HIS A 174 4.69 6.53 -0.99
N ILE A 175 4.56 6.40 0.34
CA ILE A 175 3.66 5.46 0.99
C ILE A 175 2.76 6.23 1.97
N ASP A 176 1.47 6.24 1.68
CA ASP A 176 0.45 6.96 2.44
C ASP A 176 -0.34 6.02 3.34
N PHE A 177 -0.66 6.48 4.53
CA PHE A 177 -1.45 5.76 5.51
C PHE A 177 -2.70 6.53 5.86
N CYS A 178 -3.84 5.85 5.87
CA CYS A 178 -5.11 6.47 6.25
C CYS A 178 -5.98 5.50 7.06
N PHE A 179 -7.04 6.06 7.64
CA PHE A 179 -8.06 5.29 8.32
C PHE A 179 -9.37 5.32 7.55
N ASP A 180 -9.89 4.16 7.20
CA ASP A 180 -11.22 4.00 6.66
C ASP A 180 -12.12 3.22 7.64
N PRO A 181 -13.15 3.86 8.22
CA PRO A 181 -14.08 3.19 9.13
C PRO A 181 -14.94 2.11 8.45
N GLU A 182 -15.00 2.07 7.11
CA GLU A 182 -15.76 1.08 6.35
C GLU A 182 -15.01 -0.24 6.14
N ILE A 183 -13.68 -0.25 6.32
CA ILE A 183 -12.89 -1.49 6.27
C ILE A 183 -12.94 -2.14 7.65
N PRO A 184 -13.73 -3.21 7.83
CA PRO A 184 -13.77 -3.91 9.11
C PRO A 184 -12.40 -4.53 9.36
N GLU A 185 -11.90 -4.40 10.59
CA GLU A 185 -10.73 -5.16 11.01
C GLU A 185 -10.96 -6.63 10.67
N PHE A 186 -10.00 -7.26 9.98
CA PHE A 186 -10.01 -8.69 9.75
C PHE A 186 -9.94 -9.38 11.12
N SER A 187 -11.10 -9.59 11.74
CA SER A 187 -11.18 -10.30 13.01
C SER A 187 -10.82 -11.75 12.74
N THR A 188 -9.57 -12.10 13.01
CA THR A 188 -9.05 -13.48 12.96
C THR A 188 -9.92 -14.45 13.76
N THR A 189 -10.70 -13.94 14.74
CA THR A 189 -11.73 -14.69 15.48
C THR A 189 -12.83 -15.27 14.58
N ALA A 190 -13.25 -14.57 13.52
CA ALA A 190 -14.29 -15.06 12.62
C ALA A 190 -13.81 -16.18 11.70
N ALA A 191 -12.54 -16.13 11.25
CA ALA A 191 -11.93 -17.17 10.44
C ALA A 191 -11.76 -18.48 11.25
N LEU A 192 -11.41 -18.39 12.55
CA LEU A 192 -11.27 -19.56 13.41
C LEU A 192 -12.63 -20.25 13.69
N VAL A 193 -13.71 -19.49 13.85
CA VAL A 193 -15.06 -20.07 14.09
C VAL A 193 -15.58 -20.81 12.85
N ALA A 194 -15.27 -20.35 11.63
CA ALA A 194 -15.62 -21.06 10.41
C ALA A 194 -14.87 -22.40 10.26
N MET A 195 -13.59 -22.47 10.64
CA MET A 195 -12.82 -23.72 10.56
C MET A 195 -13.19 -24.72 11.66
N VAL A 196 -13.43 -24.26 12.90
CA VAL A 196 -13.79 -25.15 14.01
C VAL A 196 -15.24 -25.65 13.88
N GLY A 197 -16.15 -24.82 13.38
CA GLY A 197 -17.52 -25.21 13.07
C GLY A 197 -17.62 -26.28 11.97
N GLY A 198 -16.73 -26.24 10.98
CA GLY A 198 -16.63 -27.24 9.92
C GLY A 198 -16.16 -28.62 10.42
N LEU A 199 -15.21 -28.67 11.35
CA LEU A 199 -14.73 -29.93 11.91
C LEU A 199 -15.77 -30.62 12.82
N ALA A 200 -16.55 -29.87 13.59
CA ALA A 200 -17.60 -30.43 14.43
C ALA A 200 -18.75 -31.03 13.60
N GLY A 201 -19.06 -30.44 12.43
CA GLY A 201 -20.04 -30.98 11.49
C GLY A 201 -19.59 -32.29 10.82
N LEU A 202 -18.28 -32.44 10.55
CA LEU A 202 -17.75 -33.62 9.87
C LEU A 202 -17.69 -34.87 10.77
N VAL A 203 -17.59 -34.70 12.10
CA VAL A 203 -17.56 -35.81 13.06
C VAL A 203 -18.95 -36.44 13.28
N LEU A 204 -20.05 -35.71 13.04
CA LEU A 204 -21.41 -36.21 13.22
C LEU A 204 -21.96 -37.03 12.03
N LEU A 205 -21.29 -37.02 10.87
CA LEU A 205 -21.73 -37.76 9.67
C LEU A 205 -21.13 -39.17 9.52
N ARG A 206 -20.26 -39.62 10.42
CA ARG A 206 -19.62 -40.95 10.36
C ARG A 206 -20.27 -42.05 11.21
N ARG A 207 -21.53 -41.91 11.61
CA ARG A 207 -22.22 -42.85 12.54
C ARG A 207 -23.48 -43.52 12.01
N LYS A 208 -23.61 -43.67 10.70
CA LYS A 208 -24.62 -44.54 10.08
C LYS A 208 -24.01 -45.31 8.92
N HIS A 209 -23.36 -46.44 9.19
CA HIS A 209 -23.35 -47.66 8.39
C HIS A 209 -22.71 -48.78 9.21
#